data_AF-A0AA87DX42-F1
#
_entry.id   AF-A0AA87DX42-F1
#
_cell.length_a   1.000
_cell.length_b   1.000
_cell.length_c   1.000
_cell.angle_alpha   90.00
_cell.angle_beta   90.00
_cell.angle_gamma   90.00
#
_symmetry.space_group_name_H-M   'P 1'
#
loop_
_entity.id
_entity.type
_entity.pdbx_description
1 polymer ?
#
loop_
_entity_poly.entity_id
_entity_poly.type
_entity_poly.pdbx_seq_one_letter_code
_entity_poly.pdbx_strand_id
1 'polypeptide(L)' 'MAAVNFIRDYFLAFEDENGGAMNSAELIEAMSRRYLDLTRPGCLELGAKVVKGELKLG' A
#
# COMPACT_ATOMS: atom_id res chain seq x y z
N MET A 1 -5.82 -19.17 10.75
CA MET A 1 -5.20 -18.99 9.42
C MET A 1 -5.59 -17.69 8.72
N ALA A 2 -6.59 -16.93 9.19
CA ALA A 2 -7.09 -15.72 8.53
C ALA A 2 -6.04 -14.60 8.32
N ALA A 3 -5.10 -14.40 9.24
CA ALA A 3 -4.07 -13.35 9.13
C ALA A 3 -3.11 -13.56 7.95
N VAL A 4 -2.76 -14.81 7.63
CA VAL A 4 -1.84 -15.13 6.51
C VAL A 4 -2.51 -14.85 5.17
N ASN A 5 -3.80 -15.17 5.05
CA ASN A 5 -4.59 -14.87 3.86
C ASN A 5 -4.74 -13.35 3.69
N PHE A 6 -5.04 -12.64 4.78
CA PHE A 6 -5.13 -11.17 4.75
C PHE A 6 -3.82 -10.52 4.28
N ILE A 7 -2.67 -10.94 4.82
CA ILE A 7 -1.38 -10.40 4.41
C ILE A 7 -1.09 -10.70 2.93
N ARG A 8 -1.38 -11.92 2.46
CA ARG A 8 -1.22 -12.29 1.05
C ARG A 8 -2.07 -11.40 0.14
N ASP A 9 -3.36 -11.28 0.44
CA ASP A 9 -4.30 -10.52 -0.37
C ASP A 9 -3.93 -9.02 -0.38
N TYR A 10 -3.43 -8.51 0.75
CA TYR A 10 -2.90 -7.15 0.85
C TYR A 10 -1.70 -6.91 -0.06
N PHE A 11 -0.72 -7.82 -0.09
CA PHE A 11 0.44 -7.69 -0.98
C PHE A 11 0.06 -7.75 -2.45
N LEU A 12 -0.84 -8.66 -2.83
CA LEU A 12 -1.31 -8.76 -4.21
C LEU A 12 -2.03 -7.49 -4.67
N ALA A 13 -2.89 -6.93 -3.83
CA ALA A 13 -3.53 -5.65 -4.10
C ALA A 13 -2.50 -4.52 -4.22
N PHE A 14 -1.53 -4.48 -3.31
CA PHE A 14 -0.49 -3.46 -3.34
C PHE A 14 0.35 -3.51 -4.61
N GLU A 15 0.74 -4.69 -5.09
CA GLU A 15 1.50 -4.85 -6.34
C GLU A 15 0.69 -4.40 -7.57
N ASP A 16 -0.60 -4.75 -7.62
CA ASP A 16 -1.53 -4.38 -8.69
C ASP A 16 -1.68 -2.85 -8.78
N GLU A 17 -2.01 -2.20 -7.65
CA GLU A 17 -2.16 -0.74 -7.60
C GLU A 17 -0.80 -0.04 -7.81
N ASN A 18 0.32 -0.62 -7.34
CA ASN A 18 1.63 -0.04 -7.55
C ASN A 18 2.05 -0.07 -9.03
N GLY A 19 1.62 -1.07 -9.80
CA GLY A 19 1.86 -1.11 -11.25
C GLY A 19 1.12 -0.01 -12.01
N GLY A 20 -0.05 0.43 -11.52
CA GLY A 20 -0.86 1.48 -12.13
C GLY A 20 -0.58 2.90 -11.62
N ALA A 21 -0.10 3.05 -10.39
CA ALA A 21 0.15 4.35 -9.77
C ALA A 21 1.46 5.00 -10.28
N MET A 22 1.44 6.30 -10.55
CA MET A 22 2.64 7.07 -10.91
C MET A 22 3.42 7.58 -9.69
N ASN A 23 2.73 7.78 -8.58
CA ASN A 23 3.28 8.35 -7.35
C ASN A 23 2.68 7.69 -6.11
N SER A 24 3.22 8.02 -4.94
CA SER A 24 2.77 7.44 -3.68
C SER A 24 1.35 7.87 -3.32
N ALA A 25 0.92 9.08 -3.69
CA ALA A 25 -0.42 9.58 -3.39
C ALA A 25 -1.50 8.77 -4.12
N GLU A 26 -1.31 8.47 -5.40
CA GLU A 26 -2.21 7.62 -6.20
C GLU A 26 -2.29 6.19 -5.62
N LEU A 27 -1.15 5.63 -5.22
CA LEU A 27 -1.09 4.31 -4.59
C LEU A 27 -1.79 4.30 -3.22
N ILE A 28 -1.59 5.34 -2.41
CA ILE A 28 -2.24 5.50 -1.10
C ILE A 28 -3.75 5.64 -1.28
N GLU A 29 -4.21 6.43 -2.24
CA GLU A 29 -5.63 6.62 -2.50
C GLU A 29 -6.30 5.31 -2.94
N ALA A 30 -5.69 4.59 -3.89
CA ALA A 30 -6.19 3.32 -4.38
C ALA A 30 -6.28 2.27 -3.26
N MET A 31 -5.21 2.13 -2.48
CA MET A 31 -5.19 1.21 -1.33
C MET A 31 -6.16 1.64 -0.24
N SER A 32 -6.33 2.95 0.00
CA SER A 32 -7.28 3.48 1.01
C SER A 32 -8.73 3.20 0.62
N ARG A 33 -9.07 3.25 -0.67
CA ARG A 33 -10.41 2.86 -1.17
C ARG A 33 -10.68 1.37 -0.98
N ARG A 34 -9.64 0.53 -1.16
CA ARG A 34 -9.73 -0.93 -1.05
C ARG A 34 -9.76 -1.41 0.40
N TYR A 35 -9.14 -0.66 1.30
CA TYR A 35 -9.02 -0.99 2.72
C TYR A 35 -9.49 0.15 3.63
N LEU A 36 -10.75 0.57 3.46
CA LEU A 36 -11.39 1.65 4.23
C LEU A 36 -11.34 1.44 5.76
N ASP A 37 -11.20 0.20 6.23
CA ASP A 37 -11.19 -0.17 7.65
C ASP A 37 -9.77 -0.30 8.24
N LEU A 38 -8.71 -0.04 7.45
CA LEU A 38 -7.35 -0.07 7.97
C LEU A 38 -7.07 1.14 8.86
N THR A 39 -7.11 0.91 10.17
CA THR A 39 -6.91 1.92 11.22
C THR A 39 -5.48 2.51 11.29
N ARG A 40 -4.55 2.09 10.41
CA ARG A 40 -3.15 2.55 10.37
C ARG A 40 -2.71 2.98 8.96
N PRO A 41 -3.14 4.15 8.48
CA PRO A 41 -2.71 4.69 7.19
C PRO A 41 -1.21 5.00 7.11
N GLY A 42 -0.54 5.24 8.25
CA GLY A 42 0.89 5.63 8.27
C GLY A 42 1.86 4.56 7.75
N CYS A 43 1.57 3.27 7.93
CA CYS A 43 2.41 2.20 7.37
C CYS A 43 2.28 2.11 5.84
N LEU A 44 1.07 2.34 5.31
CA LEU A 44 0.81 2.40 3.88
C LEU A 44 1.51 3.61 3.26
N GLU A 45 1.41 4.79 3.88
CA GLU A 45 2.05 6.00 3.39
C GLU A 45 3.58 5.86 3.29
N LEU A 46 4.22 5.37 4.36
CA LEU A 46 5.66 5.14 4.36
C LEU A 46 6.08 4.11 3.31
N GLY A 47 5.37 2.98 3.22
CA GLY A 47 5.64 1.93 2.23
C GLY A 47 5.47 2.41 0.79
N ALA A 48 4.40 3.16 0.51
CA ALA A 48 4.14 3.72 -0.82
C ALA A 48 5.24 4.69 -1.25
N LYS A 49 5.69 5.58 -0.36
CA LYS A 49 6.79 6.52 -0.66
C LYS A 49 8.11 5.79 -0.90
N VAL A 50 8.40 4.72 -0.14
CA VAL A 50 9.61 3.93 -0.35
C VAL A 50 9.60 3.19 -1.68
N VAL A 51 8.48 2.52 -2.01
CA VAL A 51 8.36 1.75 -3.26
C VAL A 51 8.39 2.65 -4.49
N LYS A 52 7.82 3.86 -4.39
CA LYS A 52 7.91 4.87 -5.46
C LYS A 52 9.24 5.61 -5.51
N GLY A 53 10.15 5.35 -4.57
CA GLY A 53 11.46 5.99 -4.49
C GLY A 53 11.41 7.46 -4.03
N GLU A 54 10.25 7.92 -3.56
CA GLU A 54 10.02 9.26 -3.02
C GLU A 54 10.57 9.42 -1.60
N LEU A 55 10.74 8.32 -0.86
CA LEU A 55 11.36 8.27 0.46
C LEU A 55 12.43 7.17 0.48
N LYS A 56 13.62 7.50 0.97
CA LYS A 56 14.66 6.51 1.25
C LYS A 56 14.79 6.36 2.77
N LEU A 57 14.58 5.17 3.28
CA LEU A 57 14.96 4.81 4.65
C LEU A 57 16.48 4.57 4.61
N GLY A 58 17.23 5.51 5.17
CA GLY A 58 18.69 5.46 5.31
C GLY A 58 19.11 4.88 6.64
#